data_AF-A0AAV0QNI2-F1
#
_entry.id   AF-A0AAV0QNI2-F1
#
_cell.length_a   1.000
_cell.length_b   1.000
_cell.length_c   1.000
_cell.angle_alpha   90.00
_cell.angle_beta   90.00
_cell.angle_gamma   90.00
#
_symmetry.space_group_name_H-M   'P 1'
#
loop_
_entity.id
_entity.type
_entity.pdbx_description
1 polymer ?
#
loop_
_entity_poly.entity_id
_entity_poly.type
_entity_poly.pdbx_seq_one_letter_code
_entity_poly.pdbx_strand_id
1 'polypeptide(L)'
;MGSALPLPSFASPSCSSEMSNPVVRYRELGYGEALAKVHRYPIVCRELSSILREAYPKLPKNLQSMIFDDTLAAFRLLPQMEMQSAVSAAHLLCQSAEAALPKQKKNLAVSEFRHAKVAQKRRRKAHHREETTAELPQDVLAHVFSFLDTQCLALAGKVCWSWNVASNNNLLWQAHYAEVFGSSSDSIGRKTKKSTHSIQENVNGEGTSVDWKEAFKRAYSGNGLAVHAMYLNFYRI
;
A
#
# COMPACT_ATOMS: atom_id res chain seq x y z
N MET A 1 -55.21 54.74 15.06
CA MET A 1 -54.26 53.62 15.26
C MET A 1 -54.86 52.39 14.60
N GLY A 2 -54.16 51.80 13.63
CA GLY A 2 -54.61 50.59 12.94
C GLY A 2 -54.11 50.47 11.50
N SER A 3 -52.80 50.57 11.28
CA SER A 3 -52.19 50.30 9.99
C SER A 3 -52.15 48.78 9.74
N ALA A 4 -52.95 48.29 8.80
CA ALA A 4 -52.86 46.91 8.34
C ALA A 4 -51.73 46.80 7.30
N LEU A 5 -50.63 46.14 7.68
CA LEU A 5 -49.55 45.76 6.78
C LEU A 5 -50.00 44.60 5.88
N PRO A 6 -49.64 44.57 4.59
CA PRO A 6 -49.88 43.40 3.76
C PRO A 6 -48.88 42.31 4.11
N LEU A 7 -49.39 41.10 4.37
CA LEU A 7 -48.60 39.90 4.60
C LEU A 7 -47.75 39.57 3.37
N PRO A 8 -46.51 39.07 3.54
CA PRO A 8 -45.70 38.63 2.43
C PRO A 8 -46.31 37.34 1.83
N SER A 9 -46.60 37.40 0.53
CA SER A 9 -46.89 36.23 -0.29
C SER A 9 -45.71 35.25 -0.15
N PHE A 10 -45.93 34.16 0.59
CA PHE A 10 -45.07 32.98 0.52
C PHE A 10 -45.21 32.42 -0.90
N ALA A 11 -44.33 32.88 -1.79
CA ALA A 11 -44.00 32.13 -2.98
C ALA A 11 -43.35 30.83 -2.50
N SER A 12 -44.15 29.77 -2.44
CA SER A 12 -43.66 28.41 -2.33
C SER A 12 -42.56 28.22 -3.38
N PRO A 13 -41.35 27.78 -3.01
CA PRO A 13 -40.37 27.39 -4.01
C PRO A 13 -41.01 26.23 -4.79
N SER A 14 -41.16 26.43 -6.10
CA SER A 14 -41.63 25.42 -7.04
C SER A 14 -40.81 24.14 -6.89
N CYS A 15 -41.29 23.24 -6.05
CA CYS A 15 -40.76 21.92 -5.88
C CYS A 15 -41.27 21.05 -7.02
N SER A 16 -40.70 21.19 -8.23
CA SER A 16 -40.90 20.26 -9.37
C SER A 16 -40.16 20.71 -10.65
N SER A 17 -38.81 20.67 -10.66
CA SER A 17 -38.04 20.44 -11.91
C SER A 17 -36.53 20.20 -11.73
N GLU A 18 -35.95 20.30 -10.54
CA GLU A 18 -34.50 20.08 -10.32
C GLU A 18 -34.11 18.59 -10.20
N MET A 19 -34.79 17.70 -10.93
CA MET A 19 -34.23 16.36 -11.14
C MET A 19 -33.09 16.42 -12.15
N SER A 20 -31.89 16.66 -11.61
CA SER A 20 -30.62 16.08 -12.04
C SER A 20 -30.03 16.59 -13.36
N ASN A 21 -29.48 17.82 -13.35
CA ASN A 21 -28.49 18.20 -14.37
C ASN A 21 -27.23 17.31 -14.20
N PRO A 22 -26.93 16.39 -15.13
CA PRO A 22 -25.83 15.43 -14.99
C PRO A 22 -24.46 16.12 -14.95
N VAL A 23 -24.35 17.34 -15.49
CA VAL A 23 -23.13 18.15 -15.45
C VAL A 23 -22.85 18.65 -14.04
N VAL A 24 -23.88 19.12 -13.33
CA VAL A 24 -23.75 19.63 -11.96
C VAL A 24 -23.35 18.48 -11.04
N ARG A 25 -24.07 17.35 -11.13
CA ARG A 25 -23.75 16.15 -10.35
C ARG A 25 -22.35 15.62 -10.59
N TYR A 26 -21.87 15.64 -11.83
CA TYR A 26 -20.50 15.24 -12.13
C TYR A 26 -19.48 16.18 -11.48
N ARG A 27 -19.74 17.50 -11.51
CA ARG A 27 -18.86 18.49 -10.89
C ARG A 27 -18.77 18.30 -9.37
N GLU A 28 -19.88 17.94 -8.72
CA GLU A 28 -19.93 17.64 -7.29
C GLU A 28 -19.06 16.44 -6.88
N LEU A 29 -18.69 15.55 -7.82
CA LEU A 29 -17.76 14.44 -7.54
C LEU A 29 -16.33 14.93 -7.26
N GLY A 30 -15.98 16.15 -7.69
CA GLY A 30 -14.70 16.78 -7.34
C GLY A 30 -13.47 16.03 -7.85
N TYR A 31 -13.56 15.33 -8.99
CA TYR A 31 -12.47 14.51 -9.54
C TYR A 31 -11.18 15.29 -9.79
N GLY A 32 -11.27 16.54 -10.28
CA GLY A 32 -10.09 17.38 -10.46
C GLY A 32 -9.26 17.55 -9.18
N GLU A 33 -9.91 17.85 -8.06
CA GLU A 33 -9.25 18.01 -6.75
C GLU A 33 -8.81 16.66 -6.16
N ALA A 34 -9.61 15.62 -6.35
CA ALA A 34 -9.31 14.29 -5.85
C ALA A 34 -8.11 13.65 -6.57
N LEU A 35 -7.93 13.90 -7.87
CA LEU A 35 -6.80 13.41 -8.65
C LEU A 35 -5.45 13.96 -8.17
N ALA A 36 -5.42 15.16 -7.58
CA ALA A 36 -4.20 15.73 -7.02
C ALA A 36 -3.73 14.99 -5.74
N LYS A 37 -4.58 14.17 -5.11
CA LYS A 37 -4.28 13.45 -3.87
C LYS A 37 -3.80 12.04 -4.18
N VAL A 38 -2.56 11.70 -3.81
CA VAL A 38 -1.90 10.40 -4.11
C VAL A 38 -2.76 9.18 -3.73
N HIS A 39 -3.41 9.22 -2.56
CA HIS A 39 -4.24 8.12 -2.06
C HIS A 39 -5.61 8.01 -2.75
N ARG A 40 -6.13 9.09 -3.34
CA ARG A 40 -7.41 9.08 -4.07
C ARG A 40 -7.23 8.85 -5.56
N TYR A 41 -6.07 9.20 -6.12
CA TYR A 41 -5.78 9.07 -7.55
C TYR A 41 -6.17 7.69 -8.14
N PRO A 42 -5.79 6.53 -7.56
CA PRO A 42 -6.16 5.23 -8.12
C PRO A 42 -7.66 4.95 -8.11
N ILE A 43 -8.40 5.53 -7.15
CA ILE A 43 -9.85 5.39 -7.05
C ILE A 43 -10.52 6.17 -8.18
N VAL A 44 -10.14 7.44 -8.35
CA VAL A 44 -10.70 8.29 -9.40
C VAL A 44 -10.40 7.75 -10.80
N CYS A 45 -9.20 7.23 -11.05
CA CYS A 45 -8.90 6.58 -12.33
C CYS A 45 -9.81 5.37 -12.62
N ARG A 46 -10.19 4.60 -11.60
CA ARG A 46 -11.13 3.48 -11.76
C ARG A 46 -12.55 3.96 -12.03
N GLU A 47 -13.00 4.99 -11.32
CA GLU A 47 -14.32 5.58 -11.54
C GLU A 47 -14.45 6.19 -12.94
N LEU A 48 -13.44 6.96 -13.37
CA LEU A 48 -13.36 7.48 -14.75
C LEU A 48 -13.35 6.34 -15.78
N SER A 49 -12.64 5.23 -15.50
CA SER A 49 -12.63 4.04 -16.36
C SER A 49 -14.03 3.44 -16.51
N SER A 50 -14.77 3.26 -15.41
CA SER A 50 -16.16 2.79 -15.44
C SER A 50 -17.07 3.74 -16.21
N ILE A 51 -16.97 5.05 -15.94
CA ILE A 51 -17.76 6.07 -16.66
C ILE A 51 -17.49 6.02 -18.16
N LEU A 52 -16.22 5.90 -18.57
CA LEU A 52 -15.84 5.78 -19.97
C LEU A 52 -16.49 4.55 -20.63
N ARG A 53 -16.40 3.38 -19.99
CA ARG A 53 -16.91 2.13 -20.57
C ARG A 53 -18.43 2.08 -20.62
N GLU A 54 -19.11 2.57 -19.61
CA GLU A 54 -20.53 2.26 -19.39
C GLU A 54 -21.46 3.40 -19.80
N ALA A 55 -21.01 4.65 -19.61
CA ALA A 55 -21.88 5.81 -19.72
C ALA A 55 -21.47 6.76 -20.85
N TYR A 56 -20.18 6.94 -21.12
CA TYR A 56 -19.67 7.99 -22.02
C TYR A 56 -20.42 8.17 -23.36
N PRO A 57 -20.74 7.13 -24.16
CA PRO A 57 -21.44 7.33 -25.43
C PRO A 57 -22.86 7.89 -25.26
N LYS A 58 -23.49 7.68 -24.11
CA LYS A 58 -24.86 8.10 -23.78
C LYS A 58 -24.92 9.49 -23.16
N LEU A 59 -23.78 10.06 -22.76
CA LEU A 59 -23.74 11.34 -22.05
C LEU A 59 -23.85 12.55 -23.01
N PRO A 60 -24.39 13.68 -22.54
CA PRO A 60 -24.36 14.94 -23.27
C PRO A 60 -22.94 15.39 -23.65
N LYS A 61 -22.78 16.11 -24.77
CA LYS A 61 -21.46 16.49 -25.33
C LYS A 61 -20.60 17.33 -24.38
N ASN A 62 -21.22 18.22 -23.61
CA ASN A 62 -20.54 19.02 -22.59
C ASN A 62 -19.95 18.13 -21.48
N LEU A 63 -20.70 17.14 -20.99
CA LEU A 63 -20.23 16.20 -19.98
C LEU A 63 -19.17 15.25 -20.53
N GLN A 64 -19.31 14.79 -21.79
CA GLN A 64 -18.26 14.04 -22.48
C GLN A 64 -16.95 14.85 -22.59
N SER A 65 -17.03 16.18 -22.73
CA SER A 65 -15.84 17.02 -22.71
C SER A 65 -15.17 17.00 -21.35
N MET A 66 -15.93 17.27 -20.28
CA MET A 66 -15.40 17.29 -18.91
C MET A 66 -14.74 15.95 -18.50
N ILE A 67 -15.41 14.82 -18.77
CA ILE A 67 -14.83 13.50 -18.48
C ILE A 67 -13.53 13.27 -19.25
N PHE A 68 -13.48 13.75 -20.50
CA PHE A 68 -12.28 13.63 -21.30
C PHE A 68 -11.15 14.52 -20.75
N ASP A 69 -11.46 15.74 -20.32
CA ASP A 69 -10.49 16.66 -19.72
C ASP A 69 -9.93 16.08 -18.40
N ASP A 70 -10.78 15.51 -17.55
CA ASP A 70 -10.37 14.82 -16.31
C ASP A 70 -9.54 13.56 -16.61
N THR A 71 -9.85 12.85 -17.70
CA THR A 71 -9.04 11.71 -18.16
C THR A 71 -7.63 12.16 -18.55
N LEU A 72 -7.50 13.28 -19.28
CA LEU A 72 -6.19 13.83 -19.63
C LEU A 72 -5.45 14.36 -18.40
N ALA A 73 -6.17 15.01 -17.47
CA ALA A 73 -5.60 15.48 -16.22
C ALA A 73 -5.03 14.33 -15.40
N ALA A 74 -5.73 13.19 -15.31
CA ALA A 74 -5.23 12.00 -14.65
C ALA A 74 -3.89 11.54 -15.26
N PHE A 75 -3.79 11.43 -16.59
CA PHE A 75 -2.51 11.05 -17.22
C PHE A 75 -1.40 12.06 -16.97
N ARG A 76 -1.68 13.36 -17.00
CA ARG A 76 -0.68 14.40 -16.74
C ARG A 76 -0.17 14.39 -15.30
N LEU A 77 -0.98 13.93 -14.35
CA LEU A 77 -0.63 13.80 -12.93
C LEU A 77 0.11 12.50 -12.61
N LEU A 78 -0.02 11.45 -13.44
CA LEU A 78 0.65 10.15 -13.23
C LEU A 78 2.16 10.25 -12.92
N PRO A 79 2.98 11.13 -13.53
CA PRO A 79 4.40 11.27 -13.21
C PRO A 79 4.69 11.73 -11.78
N GLN A 80 3.69 12.26 -11.07
CA GLN A 80 3.77 12.68 -9.67
C GLN A 80 3.34 11.56 -8.71
N MET A 81 2.83 10.44 -9.24
CA MET A 81 2.34 9.32 -8.43
C MET A 81 3.45 8.27 -8.28
N GLU A 82 3.75 7.90 -7.05
CA GLU A 82 4.85 6.97 -6.73
C GLU A 82 4.40 5.50 -6.65
N MET A 83 3.12 5.28 -6.34
CA MET A 83 2.57 3.96 -6.08
C MET A 83 2.32 3.15 -7.35
N GLN A 84 2.62 1.84 -7.31
CA GLN A 84 2.29 0.91 -8.41
C GLN A 84 0.78 0.84 -8.68
N SER A 85 -0.04 0.95 -7.63
CA SER A 85 -1.50 0.98 -7.75
C SER A 85 -1.99 2.13 -8.65
N ALA A 86 -1.33 3.29 -8.61
CA ALA A 86 -1.64 4.43 -9.46
C ALA A 86 -1.31 4.13 -10.94
N VAL A 87 -0.19 3.46 -11.22
CA VAL A 87 0.19 3.04 -12.58
C VAL A 87 -0.83 2.07 -13.16
N SER A 88 -1.22 1.05 -12.38
CA SER A 88 -2.19 0.06 -12.82
C SER A 88 -3.57 0.69 -13.06
N ALA A 89 -4.02 1.59 -12.18
CA ALA A 89 -5.29 2.28 -12.35
C ALA A 89 -5.29 3.22 -13.58
N ALA A 90 -4.21 3.95 -13.81
CA ALA A 90 -4.06 4.79 -15.00
C ALA A 90 -3.99 3.95 -16.28
N HIS A 91 -3.37 2.77 -16.24
CA HIS A 91 -3.36 1.87 -17.39
C HIS A 91 -4.76 1.34 -17.71
N LEU A 92 -5.54 0.95 -16.70
CA LEU A 92 -6.95 0.57 -16.87
C LEU A 92 -7.79 1.72 -17.45
N LEU A 93 -7.56 2.95 -16.99
CA LEU A 93 -8.19 4.14 -17.56
C LEU A 93 -7.83 4.32 -19.04
N CYS A 94 -6.57 4.12 -19.42
CA CYS A 94 -6.12 4.17 -20.82
C CYS A 94 -6.81 3.11 -21.69
N GLN A 95 -6.92 1.87 -21.21
CA GLN A 95 -7.65 0.80 -21.93
C GLN A 95 -9.13 1.15 -22.12
N SER A 96 -9.75 1.75 -21.10
CA SER A 96 -11.14 2.19 -21.15
C SER A 96 -11.33 3.34 -22.14
N ALA A 97 -10.39 4.28 -22.17
CA ALA A 97 -10.34 5.36 -23.14
C ALA A 97 -10.16 4.84 -24.58
N GLU A 98 -9.31 3.83 -24.79
CA GLU A 98 -9.10 3.20 -26.09
C GLU A 98 -10.34 2.48 -26.65
N ALA A 99 -11.17 1.94 -25.76
CA ALA A 99 -12.39 1.23 -26.10
C ALA A 99 -13.60 2.16 -26.33
N ALA A 100 -13.72 3.24 -25.54
CA ALA A 100 -14.92 4.06 -25.52
C ALA A 100 -14.81 5.39 -26.29
N LEU A 101 -13.60 5.93 -26.50
CA LEU A 101 -13.44 7.26 -27.07
C LEU A 101 -13.41 7.26 -28.61
N PRO A 102 -13.95 8.32 -29.26
CA PRO A 102 -13.76 8.55 -30.69
C PRO A 102 -12.27 8.68 -31.08
N LYS A 103 -11.95 8.35 -32.33
CA LYS A 103 -10.57 8.22 -32.87
C LYS A 103 -9.62 9.36 -32.44
N GLN A 104 -10.05 10.62 -32.56
CA GLN A 104 -9.22 11.78 -32.21
C GLN A 104 -8.89 11.82 -30.71
N LYS A 105 -9.92 11.73 -29.85
CA LYS A 105 -9.78 11.76 -28.38
C LYS A 105 -8.99 10.56 -27.87
N LYS A 106 -9.24 9.38 -28.43
CA LYS A 106 -8.47 8.16 -28.16
C LYS A 106 -6.98 8.36 -28.41
N ASN A 107 -6.61 8.83 -29.61
CA ASN A 107 -5.20 8.98 -29.97
C ASN A 107 -4.48 9.96 -29.04
N LEU A 108 -5.16 11.05 -28.66
CA LEU A 108 -4.64 12.01 -27.70
C LEU A 108 -4.48 11.42 -26.30
N ALA A 109 -5.49 10.70 -25.79
CA ALA A 109 -5.41 10.02 -24.50
C ALA A 109 -4.24 9.02 -24.43
N VAL A 110 -4.07 8.22 -25.49
CA VAL A 110 -3.01 7.20 -25.56
C VAL A 110 -1.62 7.84 -25.64
N SER A 111 -1.45 8.93 -26.42
CA SER A 111 -0.16 9.62 -26.51
C SER A 111 0.21 10.28 -25.17
N GLU A 112 -0.76 10.93 -24.51
CA GLU A 112 -0.57 11.52 -23.18
C GLU A 112 -0.21 10.46 -22.13
N PHE A 113 -0.90 9.32 -22.09
CA PHE A 113 -0.55 8.22 -21.20
C PHE A 113 0.86 7.68 -21.46
N ARG A 114 1.27 7.54 -22.73
CA ARG A 114 2.63 7.09 -23.08
C ARG A 114 3.69 8.08 -22.61
N HIS A 115 3.49 9.38 -22.84
CA HIS A 115 4.40 10.42 -22.36
C HIS A 115 4.49 10.42 -20.84
N ALA A 116 3.34 10.33 -20.16
CA ALA A 116 3.28 10.27 -18.72
C ALA A 116 4.03 9.06 -18.14
N LYS A 117 3.85 7.86 -18.71
CA LYS A 117 4.56 6.65 -18.28
C LYS A 117 6.08 6.78 -18.43
N VAL A 118 6.54 7.42 -19.51
CA VAL A 118 7.97 7.72 -19.71
C VAL A 118 8.47 8.73 -18.68
N ALA A 119 7.74 9.83 -18.47
CA ALA A 119 8.10 10.85 -17.49
C ALA A 119 8.16 10.29 -16.06
N GLN A 120 7.19 9.45 -15.69
CA GLN A 120 7.16 8.76 -14.40
C GLN A 120 8.37 7.84 -14.21
N LYS A 121 8.70 7.02 -15.21
CA LYS A 121 9.88 6.14 -15.16
C LYS A 121 11.18 6.94 -15.01
N ARG A 122 11.31 8.07 -15.72
CA ARG A 122 12.46 8.98 -15.61
C ARG A 122 12.57 9.57 -14.21
N ARG A 123 11.44 10.05 -13.65
CA ARG A 123 11.37 10.58 -12.28
C ARG A 123 11.75 9.54 -11.23
N ARG A 124 11.20 8.32 -11.29
CA ARG A 124 11.57 7.24 -10.35
C ARG A 124 13.06 6.91 -10.38
N LYS A 125 13.69 6.97 -11.56
CA LYS A 125 15.14 6.74 -11.68
C LYS A 125 15.98 7.90 -11.11
N ALA A 126 15.49 9.14 -11.21
CA ALA A 126 16.12 10.29 -10.58
C ALA A 126 15.98 10.24 -9.05
N HIS A 127 14.76 9.99 -8.54
CA HIS A 127 14.50 9.86 -7.10
C HIS A 127 15.26 8.72 -6.45
N HIS A 128 15.39 7.55 -7.09
CA HIS A 128 16.22 6.46 -6.54
C HIS A 128 17.70 6.85 -6.36
N ARG A 129 18.20 7.86 -7.09
CA ARG A 129 19.57 8.37 -6.89
C ARG A 129 19.68 9.37 -5.73
N GLU A 130 18.56 9.88 -5.23
CA GLU A 130 18.47 10.94 -4.22
C GLU A 130 17.91 10.41 -2.88
N GLU A 131 16.96 9.47 -2.89
CA GLU A 131 16.22 8.92 -1.73
C GLU A 131 16.92 7.79 -0.95
N THR A 132 18.18 7.46 -1.23
CA THR A 132 18.97 6.52 -0.39
C THR A 132 19.22 7.02 1.05
N THR A 133 18.52 8.06 1.50
CA THR A 133 18.72 8.74 2.80
C THR A 133 17.49 8.72 3.72
N ALA A 134 16.31 8.30 3.28
CA ALA A 134 15.08 8.37 4.09
C ALA A 134 14.59 6.99 4.57
N GLU A 135 15.50 6.05 4.88
CA GLU A 135 15.12 4.81 5.54
C GLU A 135 14.95 5.04 7.05
N LEU A 136 13.93 4.41 7.65
CA LEU A 136 13.79 4.39 9.11
C LEU A 136 15.03 3.72 9.73
N PRO A 137 15.56 4.27 10.85
CA PRO A 137 16.60 3.60 11.60
C PRO A 137 16.24 2.14 11.94
N GLN A 138 17.24 1.27 11.91
CA GLN A 138 17.05 -0.17 12.08
C GLN A 138 16.45 -0.56 13.43
N ASP A 139 16.73 0.20 14.48
CA ASP A 139 16.16 0.06 15.81
C ASP A 139 14.66 0.37 15.84
N VAL A 140 14.21 1.39 15.11
CA VAL A 140 12.78 1.72 14.97
C VAL A 140 12.05 0.62 14.21
N LEU A 141 12.64 0.11 13.12
CA LEU A 141 12.07 -1.03 12.39
C LEU A 141 11.99 -2.28 13.25
N ALA A 142 13.05 -2.60 14.00
CA ALA A 142 13.06 -3.75 14.91
C ALA A 142 11.99 -3.60 16.01
N HIS A 143 11.79 -2.39 16.54
CA HIS A 143 10.73 -2.13 17.50
C HIS A 143 9.33 -2.34 16.92
N VAL A 144 9.04 -1.80 15.73
CA VAL A 144 7.77 -2.04 15.03
C VAL A 144 7.56 -3.54 14.77
N PHE A 145 8.63 -4.24 14.38
CA PHE A 145 8.58 -5.66 14.07
C PHE A 145 8.36 -6.54 15.30
N SER A 146 8.66 -6.07 16.51
CA SER A 146 8.34 -6.78 17.75
C SER A 146 6.83 -6.96 17.98
N PHE A 147 5.98 -6.19 17.30
CA PHE A 147 4.53 -6.32 17.36
C PHE A 147 3.95 -7.23 16.26
N LEU A 148 4.77 -7.72 15.33
CA LEU A 148 4.31 -8.60 14.26
C LEU A 148 4.25 -10.04 14.74
N ASP A 149 3.26 -10.80 14.27
CA ASP A 149 3.30 -12.25 14.43
C ASP A 149 4.42 -12.86 13.57
N THR A 150 4.72 -14.14 13.81
CA THR A 150 5.83 -14.84 13.13
C THR A 150 5.64 -14.94 11.61
N GLN A 151 4.41 -14.92 11.12
CA GLN A 151 4.11 -14.95 9.68
C GLN A 151 4.37 -13.57 9.05
N CYS A 152 3.82 -12.52 9.65
CA CYS A 152 4.02 -11.13 9.26
C CYS A 152 5.49 -10.73 9.34
N LEU A 153 6.23 -11.18 10.35
CA LEU A 153 7.68 -10.95 10.48
C LEU A 153 8.46 -11.62 9.34
N ALA A 154 8.11 -12.86 8.99
CA ALA A 154 8.72 -13.57 7.86
C ALA A 154 8.41 -12.92 6.50
N LEU A 155 7.20 -12.36 6.33
CA LEU A 155 6.81 -11.60 5.14
C LEU A 155 7.51 -10.25 5.07
N ALA A 156 7.64 -9.55 6.20
CA ALA A 156 8.37 -8.28 6.30
C ALA A 156 9.81 -8.42 5.79
N GLY A 157 10.47 -9.54 6.11
CA GLY A 157 11.83 -9.83 5.62
C GLY A 157 11.98 -9.98 4.10
N LYS A 158 10.87 -10.08 3.35
CA LYS A 158 10.88 -10.17 1.88
C LYS A 158 10.63 -8.83 1.18
N VAL A 159 10.40 -7.74 1.93
CA VAL A 159 9.98 -6.45 1.38
C VAL A 159 11.13 -5.69 0.72
N CYS A 160 12.18 -5.38 1.49
CA CYS A 160 13.38 -4.69 1.01
C CYS A 160 14.60 -5.07 1.87
N TRP A 161 15.80 -4.62 1.47
CA TRP A 161 17.02 -4.92 2.22
C TRP A 161 16.95 -4.44 3.68
N SER A 162 16.51 -3.20 3.89
CA SER A 162 16.36 -2.59 5.23
C SER A 162 15.43 -3.40 6.15
N TRP A 163 14.29 -3.84 5.62
CA TRP A 163 13.33 -4.67 6.34
C TRP A 163 13.84 -6.10 6.53
N ASN A 164 14.57 -6.65 5.56
CA ASN A 164 15.22 -7.94 5.72
C ASN A 164 16.20 -7.91 6.89
N VAL A 165 17.04 -6.88 6.99
CA VAL A 165 17.98 -6.72 8.12
C VAL A 165 17.23 -6.65 9.46
N ALA A 166 16.23 -5.76 9.59
CA ALA A 166 15.46 -5.63 10.82
C ALA A 166 14.68 -6.91 11.19
N SER A 167 14.08 -7.59 10.21
CA SER A 167 13.33 -8.85 10.43
C SER A 167 14.21 -10.02 10.85
N ASN A 168 15.52 -9.95 10.60
CA ASN A 168 16.50 -10.96 11.01
C ASN A 168 17.15 -10.65 12.35
N ASN A 169 16.65 -9.64 13.08
CA ASN A 169 17.18 -9.30 14.40
C ASN A 169 17.04 -10.49 15.36
N ASN A 170 18.18 -10.96 15.88
CA ASN A 170 18.25 -12.18 16.69
C ASN A 170 17.45 -12.07 18.00
N LEU A 171 17.35 -10.87 18.58
CA LEU A 171 16.59 -10.64 19.82
C LEU A 171 15.07 -10.74 19.58
N LEU A 172 14.58 -10.35 18.40
CA LEU A 172 13.18 -10.53 18.02
C LEU A 172 12.83 -12.02 17.94
N TRP A 173 13.66 -12.80 17.25
CA TRP A 173 13.45 -14.24 17.15
C TRP A 173 13.58 -14.95 18.50
N GLN A 174 14.45 -14.48 19.39
CA GLN A 174 14.53 -14.98 20.76
C GLN A 174 13.24 -14.74 21.53
N ALA A 175 12.67 -13.53 21.45
CA ALA A 175 11.42 -13.18 22.11
C ALA A 175 10.26 -14.05 21.60
N HIS A 176 10.11 -14.18 20.28
CA HIS A 176 9.08 -15.05 19.68
C HIS A 176 9.27 -16.52 20.03
N TYR A 177 10.52 -16.99 20.11
CA TYR A 177 10.80 -18.35 20.54
C TYR A 177 10.33 -18.59 21.98
N ALA A 178 10.66 -17.67 22.89
CA ALA A 178 10.25 -17.75 24.29
C ALA A 178 8.73 -17.65 24.48
N GLU A 179 8.05 -16.84 23.66
CA GLU A 179 6.60 -16.71 23.67
C GLU A 179 5.90 -18.00 23.17
N VAL A 180 6.35 -18.55 22.05
CA VAL A 180 5.69 -19.69 21.39
C VAL A 180 6.02 -21.04 22.02
N PHE A 181 7.27 -21.23 22.45
CA PHE A 181 7.75 -22.51 22.98
C PHE A 181 8.00 -22.48 24.50
N GLY A 182 7.79 -21.32 25.14
CA GLY A 182 8.13 -21.09 26.54
C GLY A 182 9.62 -20.80 26.70
N SER A 183 9.96 -19.93 27.66
CA SER A 183 11.33 -19.76 28.12
C SER A 183 11.83 -21.08 28.70
N SER A 184 12.57 -21.89 27.93
CA SER A 184 13.31 -23.02 28.46
C SER A 184 14.49 -22.51 29.30
N SER A 185 14.24 -22.01 30.51
CA SER A 185 15.30 -21.77 31.50
C SER A 185 15.83 -23.06 32.12
N ASP A 186 15.26 -24.22 31.79
CA ASP A 186 15.58 -25.48 32.47
C ASP A 186 16.41 -26.42 31.61
N SER A 187 17.57 -25.97 31.12
CA SER A 187 18.67 -26.89 30.78
C SER A 187 20.04 -26.22 30.57
N ILE A 188 20.46 -25.31 31.46
CA ILE A 188 21.89 -25.01 31.63
C ILE A 188 22.27 -25.29 33.08
N GLY A 189 22.39 -26.59 33.43
CA GLY A 189 22.65 -26.92 34.83
C GLY A 189 22.67 -28.40 35.23
N ARG A 190 23.33 -29.30 34.48
CA ARG A 190 23.77 -30.58 35.06
C ARG A 190 25.26 -30.81 34.79
N LYS A 191 26.09 -30.09 35.56
CA LYS A 191 27.49 -30.50 35.78
C LYS A 191 27.50 -31.68 36.75
N THR A 192 27.62 -32.89 36.23
CA THR A 192 27.98 -34.06 37.02
C THR A 192 29.46 -33.95 37.40
N LYS A 193 29.75 -33.81 38.69
CA LYS A 193 31.11 -33.71 39.25
C LYS A 193 31.84 -35.06 39.17
N LYS A 194 33.08 -35.03 38.67
CA LYS A 194 34.29 -35.83 39.00
C LYS A 194 35.39 -35.28 38.08
N SER A 195 36.65 -35.00 38.43
CA SER A 195 37.46 -35.09 39.64
C SER A 195 38.68 -34.16 39.40
N THR A 196 39.24 -33.64 40.48
CA THR A 196 40.53 -32.93 40.68
C THR A 196 41.62 -33.02 39.58
N HIS A 197 42.09 -31.87 39.06
CA HIS A 197 43.40 -31.26 39.39
C HIS A 197 43.57 -29.86 38.72
N SER A 198 44.31 -28.99 39.41
CA SER A 198 44.74 -27.62 39.10
C SER A 198 45.46 -27.41 37.75
N ILE A 199 45.27 -26.25 37.09
CA ILE A 199 46.27 -25.23 36.68
C ILE A 199 45.62 -24.15 35.77
N GLN A 200 46.18 -22.94 35.86
CA GLN A 200 45.90 -21.65 35.21
C GLN A 200 45.58 -21.62 33.69
N GLU A 201 44.94 -20.49 33.32
CA GLU A 201 44.96 -19.77 32.03
C GLU A 201 44.38 -20.47 30.78
N ASN A 202 43.33 -19.87 30.21
CA ASN A 202 43.45 -19.15 28.92
C ASN A 202 42.13 -18.48 28.49
N VAL A 203 42.28 -17.26 27.98
CA VAL A 203 41.29 -16.47 27.26
C VAL A 203 40.93 -17.18 25.96
N ASN A 204 39.64 -17.46 25.74
CA ASN A 204 38.91 -17.47 24.46
C ASN A 204 37.60 -18.26 24.61
N GLY A 205 36.57 -17.60 25.12
CA GLY A 205 35.19 -18.08 25.02
C GLY A 205 34.53 -17.47 23.80
N GLU A 206 34.74 -18.07 22.63
CA GLU A 206 33.91 -17.83 21.45
C GLU A 206 32.53 -18.46 21.74
N GLY A 207 31.70 -17.71 22.46
CA GLY A 207 30.33 -18.09 22.77
C GLY A 207 29.55 -18.18 21.47
N THR A 208 29.15 -19.40 21.10
CA THR A 208 28.25 -19.66 19.98
C THR A 208 26.94 -18.89 20.18
N SER A 209 26.86 -17.69 19.58
CA SER A 209 25.62 -16.90 19.57
C SER A 209 24.54 -17.74 18.88
N VAL A 210 23.55 -18.18 19.65
CA VAL A 210 22.43 -18.97 19.14
C VAL A 210 21.70 -18.15 18.07
N ASP A 211 21.60 -18.68 16.85
CA ASP A 211 20.72 -18.16 15.82
C ASP A 211 19.29 -18.55 16.16
N TRP A 212 18.57 -17.62 16.78
CA TRP A 212 17.21 -17.86 17.28
C TRP A 212 16.21 -18.03 16.14
N LYS A 213 16.47 -17.51 14.95
CA LYS A 213 15.60 -17.73 13.79
C LYS A 213 15.66 -19.17 13.32
N GLU A 214 16.87 -19.71 13.20
CA GLU A 214 17.05 -21.13 12.87
C GLU A 214 16.60 -22.05 14.00
N ALA A 215 16.81 -21.68 15.27
CA ALA A 215 16.26 -22.41 16.41
C ALA A 215 14.73 -22.45 16.38
N PHE A 216 14.08 -21.32 16.06
CA PHE A 216 12.64 -21.23 15.87
C PHE A 216 12.15 -22.12 14.74
N LYS A 217 12.80 -22.08 13.56
CA LYS A 217 12.45 -22.96 12.43
C LYS A 217 12.54 -24.44 12.79
N ARG A 218 13.60 -24.85 13.49
CA ARG A 218 13.80 -26.25 13.92
C ARG A 218 12.74 -26.68 14.93
N ALA A 219 12.46 -25.86 15.95
CA ALA A 219 11.42 -26.16 16.94
C ALA A 219 10.02 -26.20 16.30
N TYR A 220 9.72 -25.27 15.40
CA TYR A 220 8.45 -25.23 14.67
C TYR A 220 8.26 -26.45 13.77
N SER A 221 9.33 -26.93 13.12
CA SER A 221 9.30 -28.13 12.28
C SER A 221 9.27 -29.44 13.09
N GLY A 222 9.89 -29.46 14.28
CA GLY A 222 9.99 -30.64 15.15
C GLY A 222 8.78 -30.87 16.06
N ASN A 223 8.04 -29.83 16.42
CA ASN A 223 6.93 -29.92 17.38
C ASN A 223 5.59 -30.37 16.79
N GLY A 224 5.51 -30.75 15.51
CA GLY A 224 4.28 -31.31 14.94
C GLY A 224 3.04 -30.40 15.05
N LEU A 225 3.22 -29.08 15.23
CA LEU A 225 2.16 -28.06 15.11
C LEU A 225 1.76 -27.86 13.62
N ALA A 226 1.71 -28.96 12.88
CA ALA A 226 1.28 -29.05 11.49
C ALA A 226 -0.21 -28.73 11.30
N VAL A 227 -0.97 -28.54 12.38
CA VAL A 227 -2.37 -28.07 12.28
C VAL A 227 -2.44 -26.58 11.90
N HIS A 228 -1.36 -25.81 12.07
CA HIS A 228 -1.24 -24.44 11.55
C HIS A 228 -0.41 -24.34 10.25
N ALA A 229 0.10 -25.47 9.74
CA ALA A 229 0.84 -25.54 8.48
C ALA A 229 -0.07 -25.60 7.25
N MET A 230 -1.40 -25.75 7.42
CA MET A 230 -2.36 -25.64 6.31
C MET A 230 -2.44 -24.21 5.73
N TYR A 231 -2.03 -23.18 6.47
CA TYR A 231 -2.02 -21.79 5.94
C TYR A 231 -0.70 -21.38 5.27
N LEU A 232 0.38 -22.15 5.41
CA LEU A 232 1.71 -21.74 4.92
C LEU A 232 2.09 -22.32 3.55
N ASN A 233 1.30 -23.23 2.98
CA ASN A 233 1.54 -23.76 1.62
C ASN A 233 0.84 -22.96 0.50
N PHE A 234 0.16 -21.84 0.80
CA PHE A 234 -0.60 -21.10 -0.22
C PHE A 234 0.18 -20.01 -0.98
N TYR A 235 1.43 -19.70 -0.63
CA TYR A 235 2.17 -18.59 -1.27
C TYR A 235 3.61 -18.94 -1.65
N ARG A 236 3.73 -19.95 -2.51
CA ARG A 236 4.88 -20.11 -3.40
C ARG A 236 4.45 -19.68 -4.81
N ILE A 237 4.54 -18.37 -5.07
CA ILE A 237 4.62 -17.76 -6.41
C ILE A 237 5.97 -17.08 -6.48
#